data_AF-A0A6M8W888-F1
#
_entry.id   AF-A0A6M8W888-F1
#
_cell.length_a   1.000
_cell.length_b   1.000
_cell.length_c   1.000
_cell.angle_alpha   90.00
_cell.angle_beta   90.00
_cell.angle_gamma   90.00
#
_symmetry.space_group_name_H-M   'P 1'
#
loop_
_entity.id
_entity.type
_entity.pdbx_description
1 polymer ?
#
loop_
_entity_poly.entity_id
_entity_poly.type
_entity_poly.pdbx_seq_one_letter_code
_entity_poly.pdbx_strand_id
1 'polypeptide(L)'
;MNTTIRTTMLLTAAACTAASAQVWPQVEGSMKHVLVTVENQVLEVHLEGDPDERMEMLRYPGEQYFAPADVLDDTYYNSRYGWLSGGFIDLPQDAGIFVRTISSDAGLSVYEGGMRMMRESHTYDAILGTDGSSDTWQWGGTMVHNWYAADAVGAYAATYEVYVGDASTGDALSGYTPDEVTLVFNAVPAPGGAALLGLATLGAVRRRREGGRR
;
A
#
# COMPACT_ATOMS: atom_id res chain seq x y z
N MET A 1 73.89 19.18 15.86
CA MET A 1 72.84 20.22 15.74
C MET A 1 72.10 20.00 14.42
N ASN A 2 70.79 20.30 14.42
CA ASN A 2 69.79 20.21 13.34
C ASN A 2 69.00 18.91 13.23
N THR A 3 68.00 18.80 14.10
CA THR A 3 66.86 17.88 13.98
C THR A 3 65.74 18.61 13.24
N THR A 4 65.44 18.22 12.01
CA THR A 4 64.30 18.74 11.24
C THR A 4 63.06 17.92 11.57
N ILE A 5 62.12 18.50 12.31
CA ILE A 5 60.82 17.89 12.61
C ILE A 5 59.90 18.13 11.41
N ARG A 6 59.49 17.06 10.73
CA ARG A 6 58.43 17.10 9.71
C ARG A 6 57.09 16.90 10.39
N THR A 7 56.29 17.96 10.45
CA THR A 7 54.89 17.90 10.87
C THR A 7 54.04 17.41 9.70
N THR A 8 53.60 16.16 9.75
CA THR A 8 52.60 15.62 8.82
C THR A 8 51.22 16.04 9.31
N MET A 9 50.59 16.99 8.62
CA MET A 9 49.17 17.31 8.82
C MET A 9 48.32 16.19 8.20
N LEU A 10 47.60 15.43 9.02
CA LEU A 10 46.50 14.58 8.56
C LEU A 10 45.30 15.49 8.22
N LEU A 11 44.93 15.55 6.94
CA LEU A 11 43.62 16.04 6.53
C LEU A 11 42.60 14.90 6.77
N THR A 12 41.79 15.04 7.80
CA THR A 12 40.60 14.19 7.98
C THR A 12 39.50 14.73 7.06
N ALA A 13 39.31 14.13 5.90
CA ALA A 13 38.17 14.43 5.04
C ALA A 13 36.90 13.87 5.71
N ALA A 14 36.07 14.74 6.28
CA ALA A 14 34.74 14.38 6.74
C ALA A 14 33.87 14.08 5.51
N ALA A 15 33.62 12.79 5.25
CA ALA A 15 32.63 12.38 4.26
C ALA A 15 31.23 12.70 4.83
N CYS A 16 30.66 13.83 4.40
CA CYS A 16 29.23 14.08 4.59
C CYS A 16 28.47 13.14 3.65
N THR A 17 28.01 12.00 4.15
CA THR A 17 26.98 11.20 3.46
C THR A 17 25.70 12.01 3.49
N ALA A 18 25.28 12.54 2.34
CA ALA A 18 23.94 13.08 2.20
C ALA A 18 22.94 11.94 2.46
N ALA A 19 22.19 12.02 3.56
CA ALA A 19 21.04 11.16 3.77
C ALA A 19 20.10 11.37 2.58
N SER A 20 20.02 10.40 1.67
CA SER A 20 19.06 10.43 0.58
C SER A 20 17.68 10.30 1.22
N ALA A 21 16.85 11.32 1.11
CA ALA A 21 15.47 11.25 1.57
C ALA A 21 14.78 10.10 0.82
N GLN A 22 14.33 9.08 1.55
CA GLN A 22 13.58 7.97 0.97
C GLN A 22 12.35 8.51 0.25
N VAL A 23 12.24 8.19 -1.04
CA VAL A 23 11.04 8.45 -1.84
C VAL A 23 9.91 7.62 -1.24
N TRP A 24 8.79 8.26 -0.95
CA TRP A 24 7.63 7.55 -0.44
C TRP A 24 6.88 6.91 -1.61
N PRO A 25 6.29 5.72 -1.44
CA PRO A 25 5.39 5.19 -2.45
C PRO A 25 4.26 6.17 -2.74
N GLN A 26 3.95 6.35 -4.02
CA GLN A 26 2.94 7.29 -4.48
C GLN A 26 1.55 6.69 -4.36
N VAL A 27 0.63 7.44 -3.78
CA VAL A 27 -0.76 7.00 -3.69
C VAL A 27 -1.68 8.13 -4.13
N GLU A 28 -2.25 7.96 -5.32
CA GLU A 28 -3.17 8.90 -5.93
C GLU A 28 -4.64 8.47 -5.75
N GLY A 29 -5.57 9.42 -5.96
CA GLY A 29 -7.01 9.15 -5.97
C GLY A 29 -7.71 9.11 -4.60
N SER A 30 -9.04 8.99 -4.66
CA SER A 30 -9.94 8.91 -3.48
C SER A 30 -9.76 7.60 -2.71
N MET A 31 -10.03 7.62 -1.41
CA MET A 31 -10.00 6.41 -0.57
C MET A 31 -11.41 5.84 -0.41
N LYS A 32 -11.48 4.54 -0.17
CA LYS A 32 -12.68 3.87 0.37
C LYS A 32 -12.35 3.32 1.73
N HIS A 33 -13.26 3.47 2.68
CA HIS A 33 -13.10 2.84 3.98
C HIS A 33 -13.88 1.53 4.02
N VAL A 34 -13.26 0.54 4.64
CA VAL A 34 -13.89 -0.69 5.11
C VAL A 34 -14.26 -0.42 6.56
N LEU A 35 -15.52 -0.05 6.78
CA LEU A 35 -16.05 0.30 8.08
C LEU A 35 -16.41 -0.98 8.82
N VAL A 36 -15.81 -1.16 10.00
CA VAL A 36 -16.09 -2.30 10.89
C VAL A 36 -16.90 -1.81 12.08
N THR A 37 -18.07 -2.40 12.30
CA THR A 37 -18.91 -2.16 13.47
C THR A 37 -19.15 -3.46 14.22
N VAL A 38 -19.30 -3.37 15.53
CA VAL A 38 -19.64 -4.52 16.38
C VAL A 38 -20.73 -4.08 17.35
N GLU A 39 -21.93 -4.62 17.21
CA GLU A 39 -23.07 -4.33 18.08
C GLU A 39 -23.81 -5.62 18.44
N ASN A 40 -24.10 -5.81 19.73
CA ASN A 40 -24.86 -6.98 20.21
C ASN A 40 -24.29 -8.34 19.71
N GLN A 41 -22.95 -8.46 19.69
CA GLN A 41 -22.22 -9.64 19.20
C GLN A 41 -22.42 -9.93 17.69
N VAL A 42 -22.88 -8.94 16.92
CA VAL A 42 -22.89 -8.99 15.47
C VAL A 42 -21.80 -8.07 14.97
N LEU A 43 -20.86 -8.63 14.20
CA LEU A 43 -19.91 -7.85 13.43
C LEU A 43 -20.53 -7.54 12.07
N GLU A 44 -20.41 -6.29 11.63
CA GLU A 44 -20.80 -5.89 10.27
C GLU A 44 -19.63 -5.17 9.60
N VAL A 45 -19.43 -5.46 8.32
CA VAL A 45 -18.42 -4.81 7.48
C VAL A 45 -19.11 -4.09 6.35
N HIS A 46 -18.89 -2.78 6.26
CA HIS A 46 -19.41 -1.96 5.19
C HIS A 46 -18.29 -1.33 4.38
N LEU A 47 -18.21 -1.67 3.10
CA LEU A 47 -17.35 -0.96 2.15
C LEU A 47 -18.05 0.30 1.65
N GLU A 48 -17.43 1.46 1.87
CA GLU A 48 -17.96 2.72 1.36
C GLU A 48 -17.95 2.78 -0.17
N GLY A 49 -19.06 3.25 -0.75
CA GLY A 49 -19.20 3.45 -2.19
C GLY A 49 -19.69 2.21 -2.94
N ASP A 50 -19.40 2.15 -4.23
CA ASP A 50 -19.77 1.00 -5.07
C ASP A 50 -18.78 -0.16 -4.83
N PRO A 51 -19.23 -1.34 -4.35
CA PRO A 51 -18.35 -2.48 -4.13
C PRO A 51 -17.76 -3.06 -5.42
N ASP A 52 -18.37 -2.80 -6.59
CA ASP A 52 -17.88 -3.29 -7.88
C ASP A 52 -16.87 -2.33 -8.54
N GLU A 53 -16.75 -1.10 -8.03
CA GLU A 53 -15.78 -0.12 -8.52
C GLU A 53 -14.36 -0.50 -8.07
N ARG A 54 -13.58 -0.98 -9.04
CA ARG A 54 -12.19 -1.41 -8.91
C ARG A 54 -11.25 -0.24 -8.64
N MET A 55 -10.45 -0.38 -7.59
CA MET A 55 -9.36 0.54 -7.30
C MET A 55 -8.20 0.33 -8.25
N GLU A 56 -7.78 1.41 -8.92
CA GLU A 56 -6.60 1.35 -9.80
C GLU A 56 -5.33 1.09 -8.97
N MET A 57 -4.52 0.16 -9.47
CA MET A 57 -3.16 -0.09 -8.98
C MET A 57 -2.19 0.39 -10.05
N LEU A 58 -1.24 1.22 -9.65
CA LEU A 58 -0.30 1.86 -10.56
C LEU A 58 1.11 1.36 -10.27
N ARG A 59 1.90 1.25 -11.33
CA ARG A 59 3.34 1.09 -11.25
C ARG A 59 3.98 2.42 -11.62
N TYR A 60 5.08 2.76 -10.98
CA TYR A 60 5.83 3.99 -11.28
C TYR A 60 7.22 3.62 -11.79
N PRO A 61 7.41 3.46 -13.12
CA PRO A 61 8.69 3.01 -13.67
C PRO A 61 9.85 3.92 -13.29
N GLY A 62 10.92 3.32 -12.77
CA GLY A 62 12.11 4.04 -12.33
C GLY A 62 12.05 4.55 -10.88
N GLU A 63 10.93 4.36 -10.18
CA GLU A 63 10.91 4.47 -8.73
C GLU A 63 11.49 3.20 -8.11
N GLN A 64 12.27 3.40 -7.06
CA GLN A 64 12.83 2.36 -6.21
C GLN A 64 12.73 2.86 -4.78
N TYR A 65 12.34 2.00 -3.88
CA TYR A 65 12.19 2.33 -2.47
C TYR A 65 13.33 1.69 -1.66
N PHE A 66 13.62 2.29 -0.51
CA PHE A 66 14.47 1.64 0.48
C PHE A 66 13.60 0.81 1.42
N ALA A 67 14.21 -0.20 2.03
CA ALA A 67 13.57 -0.98 3.07
C ALA A 67 12.91 -0.09 4.15
N PRO A 68 11.71 -0.45 4.61
CA PRO A 68 10.99 -1.71 4.29
C PRO A 68 10.05 -1.63 3.07
N ALA A 69 9.99 -0.50 2.36
CA ALA A 69 9.04 -0.29 1.26
C ALA A 69 9.49 -0.87 -0.09
N ASP A 70 10.69 -1.44 -0.16
CA ASP A 70 11.26 -2.09 -1.35
C ASP A 70 10.46 -3.31 -1.81
N VAL A 71 9.59 -3.87 -0.96
CA VAL A 71 8.61 -4.90 -1.34
C VAL A 71 7.63 -4.44 -2.43
N LEU A 72 7.48 -3.12 -2.63
CA LEU A 72 6.62 -2.55 -3.67
C LEU A 72 7.37 -2.32 -5.00
N ASP A 73 8.68 -2.51 -5.03
CA ASP A 73 9.48 -2.25 -6.23
C ASP A 73 9.02 -3.12 -7.40
N ASP A 74 8.91 -2.48 -8.58
CA ASP A 74 8.45 -3.11 -9.82
C ASP A 74 7.04 -3.72 -9.83
N THR A 75 6.25 -3.50 -8.78
CA THR A 75 4.84 -3.93 -8.69
C THR A 75 3.85 -2.84 -9.12
N TYR A 76 2.60 -3.24 -9.37
CA TYR A 76 1.46 -2.32 -9.39
C TYR A 76 0.87 -2.28 -7.99
N TYR A 77 0.87 -1.13 -7.32
CA TYR A 77 0.43 -1.09 -5.93
C TYR A 77 -0.66 -0.07 -5.64
N ASN A 78 -1.31 -0.24 -4.49
CA ASN A 78 -2.42 0.56 -4.01
C ASN A 78 -2.53 0.50 -2.48
N SER A 79 -2.91 1.61 -1.84
CA SER A 79 -3.29 1.67 -0.41
C SER A 79 -4.53 2.56 -0.22
N ARG A 80 -5.51 2.41 -1.11
CA ARG A 80 -6.73 3.24 -1.15
C ARG A 80 -7.89 2.64 -0.34
N TYR A 81 -7.86 1.35 -0.04
CA TYR A 81 -8.74 0.76 0.98
C TYR A 81 -8.15 1.00 2.37
N GLY A 82 -8.95 1.53 3.29
CA GLY A 82 -8.57 1.75 4.68
C GLY A 82 -9.53 1.08 5.64
N TRP A 83 -9.02 0.26 6.55
CA TRP A 83 -9.81 -0.29 7.65
C TRP A 83 -10.05 0.80 8.68
N LEU A 84 -11.31 0.99 9.07
CA LEU A 84 -11.72 2.03 10.00
C LEU A 84 -12.86 1.53 10.88
N SER A 85 -12.91 1.95 12.14
CA SER A 85 -14.05 1.69 13.00
C SER A 85 -15.25 2.53 12.54
N GLY A 86 -16.38 1.89 12.24
CA GLY A 86 -17.63 2.58 11.88
C GLY A 86 -18.32 3.25 13.08
N GLY A 87 -17.78 3.06 14.29
CA GLY A 87 -18.30 3.61 15.53
C GLY A 87 -17.38 3.30 16.71
N PHE A 88 -17.92 3.37 17.92
CA PHE A 88 -17.24 2.86 19.10
C PHE A 88 -17.33 1.33 19.11
N ILE A 89 -16.19 0.66 19.23
CA ILE A 89 -16.12 -0.80 19.31
C ILE A 89 -15.83 -1.15 20.77
N ASP A 90 -16.81 -1.77 21.43
CA ASP A 90 -16.66 -2.32 22.78
C ASP A 90 -16.55 -3.84 22.70
N LEU A 91 -15.38 -4.37 23.06
CA LEU A 91 -15.11 -5.80 23.04
C LEU A 91 -14.91 -6.32 24.47
N PRO A 92 -15.22 -7.60 24.72
CA PRO A 92 -14.84 -8.26 25.95
C PRO A 92 -13.33 -8.13 26.21
N GLN A 93 -12.94 -8.23 27.47
CA GLN A 93 -11.53 -8.33 27.82
C GLN A 93 -10.90 -9.50 27.04
N ASP A 94 -9.67 -9.28 26.57
CA ASP A 94 -8.87 -10.26 25.84
C ASP A 94 -9.46 -10.66 24.47
N ALA A 95 -10.41 -9.91 23.93
CA ALA A 95 -10.89 -10.07 22.56
C ALA A 95 -10.21 -9.08 21.58
N GLY A 96 -10.16 -9.47 20.30
CA GLY A 96 -9.67 -8.64 19.21
C GLY A 96 -10.49 -8.83 17.94
N ILE A 97 -10.29 -7.94 16.95
CA ILE A 97 -10.87 -8.10 15.61
C ILE A 97 -9.80 -8.65 14.69
N PHE A 98 -10.17 -9.68 13.95
CA PHE A 98 -9.31 -10.39 13.03
C PHE A 98 -9.89 -10.32 11.62
N VAL A 99 -9.00 -10.25 10.64
CA VAL A 99 -9.31 -10.32 9.23
C VAL A 99 -8.63 -11.57 8.69
N ARG A 100 -9.40 -12.49 8.13
CA ARG A 100 -8.91 -13.74 7.56
C ARG A 100 -9.19 -13.80 6.08
N THR A 101 -8.19 -14.21 5.32
CA THR A 101 -8.29 -14.41 3.88
C THR A 101 -9.16 -15.63 3.60
N ILE A 102 -10.25 -15.43 2.85
CA ILE A 102 -11.09 -16.52 2.33
C ILE A 102 -10.63 -16.90 0.91
N SER A 103 -10.33 -15.88 0.10
CA SER A 103 -9.76 -16.05 -1.24
C SER A 103 -8.95 -14.83 -1.63
N SER A 104 -7.86 -15.02 -2.36
CA SER A 104 -7.10 -13.95 -3.00
C SER A 104 -6.67 -14.41 -4.40
N ASP A 105 -6.77 -13.52 -5.38
CA ASP A 105 -6.29 -13.81 -6.73
C ASP A 105 -4.76 -14.03 -6.74
N ALA A 106 -4.31 -14.98 -7.56
CA ALA A 106 -2.89 -15.29 -7.68
C ALA A 106 -2.09 -14.07 -8.18
N GLY A 107 -0.97 -13.77 -7.50
CA GLY A 107 -0.13 -12.61 -7.81
C GLY A 107 -0.62 -11.30 -7.20
N LEU A 108 -1.58 -11.34 -6.25
CA LEU A 108 -1.93 -10.23 -5.37
C LEU A 108 -1.31 -10.46 -3.98
N SER A 109 -0.38 -9.60 -3.61
CA SER A 109 0.29 -9.56 -2.30
C SER A 109 -0.28 -8.45 -1.43
N VAL A 110 -0.26 -8.65 -0.11
CA VAL A 110 -0.77 -7.72 0.88
C VAL A 110 0.27 -7.49 1.98
N TYR A 111 0.54 -6.22 2.28
CA TYR A 111 1.50 -5.81 3.28
C TYR A 111 0.86 -4.88 4.31
N GLU A 112 1.37 -4.96 5.53
CA GLU A 112 0.94 -4.15 6.65
C GLU A 112 1.10 -2.67 6.33
N GLY A 113 0.03 -1.95 6.61
CA GLY A 113 -0.08 -0.54 6.35
C GLY A 113 0.22 0.29 7.59
N GLY A 114 -0.20 1.54 7.51
CA GLY A 114 -0.29 2.42 8.65
C GLY A 114 -1.41 3.42 8.44
N MET A 115 -1.48 4.42 9.31
CA MET A 115 -2.25 5.61 8.99
C MET A 115 -1.62 6.24 7.76
N ARG A 116 -2.33 6.23 6.63
CA ARG A 116 -1.77 6.56 5.32
C ARG A 116 -0.85 7.79 5.35
N MET A 117 -1.21 8.88 6.01
CA MET A 117 -0.41 10.12 6.05
C MET A 117 0.82 10.10 6.98
N MET A 118 1.07 9.01 7.70
CA MET A 118 2.12 8.88 8.71
C MET A 118 3.10 7.77 8.34
N ARG A 119 4.19 8.12 7.67
CA ARG A 119 5.20 7.17 7.17
C ARG A 119 5.67 6.20 8.25
N GLU A 120 5.90 6.68 9.46
CA GLU A 120 6.44 5.91 10.59
C GLU A 120 5.49 4.80 11.07
N SER A 121 4.21 4.85 10.67
CA SER A 121 3.22 3.83 11.02
C SER A 121 3.16 2.66 10.04
N HIS A 122 3.89 2.69 8.92
CA HIS A 122 3.89 1.61 7.94
C HIS A 122 5.08 0.67 8.19
N THR A 123 4.81 -0.62 8.40
CA THR A 123 5.87 -1.63 8.57
C THR A 123 6.19 -2.37 7.28
N TYR A 124 5.23 -2.49 6.35
CA TYR A 124 5.32 -3.28 5.11
C TYR A 124 5.58 -4.77 5.36
N ASP A 125 5.28 -5.27 6.57
CA ASP A 125 5.36 -6.69 6.86
C ASP A 125 4.34 -7.45 6.02
N ALA A 126 4.70 -8.61 5.49
CA ALA A 126 3.77 -9.44 4.75
C ALA A 126 2.64 -9.95 5.67
N ILE A 127 1.40 -9.84 5.21
CA ILE A 127 0.19 -10.28 5.94
C ILE A 127 -0.76 -11.04 5.00
N LEU A 128 -1.79 -11.66 5.57
CA LEU A 128 -2.93 -12.22 4.83
C LEU A 128 -2.50 -13.24 3.75
N GLY A 129 -1.57 -14.13 4.12
CA GLY A 129 -1.07 -15.22 3.28
C GLY A 129 0.09 -14.83 2.35
N THR A 130 0.49 -13.56 2.33
CA THR A 130 1.63 -13.07 1.55
C THR A 130 2.95 -13.58 2.13
N ASP A 131 3.88 -14.03 1.28
CA ASP A 131 5.24 -14.45 1.65
C ASP A 131 5.33 -15.40 2.86
N GLY A 132 4.36 -16.30 3.00
CA GLY A 132 4.32 -17.29 4.10
C GLY A 132 3.81 -16.75 5.43
N SER A 133 3.28 -15.52 5.45
CA SER A 133 2.54 -14.98 6.59
C SER A 133 1.25 -15.78 6.86
N SER A 134 0.70 -15.58 8.06
CA SER A 134 -0.62 -16.09 8.43
C SER A 134 -1.69 -15.57 7.45
N ASP A 135 -2.68 -16.41 7.13
CA ASP A 135 -3.88 -16.00 6.39
C ASP A 135 -4.77 -15.05 7.18
N THR A 136 -4.51 -14.94 8.49
CA THR A 136 -5.23 -14.16 9.48
C THR A 136 -4.35 -13.07 10.04
N TRP A 137 -4.88 -11.85 10.04
CA TRP A 137 -4.25 -10.64 10.55
C TRP A 137 -5.13 -10.02 11.65
N GLN A 138 -4.52 -9.67 12.79
CA GLN A 138 -5.23 -8.98 13.86
C GLN A 138 -5.21 -7.48 13.59
N TRP A 139 -6.39 -6.91 13.37
CA TRP A 139 -6.51 -5.47 13.16
C TRP A 139 -6.39 -4.73 14.50
N GLY A 140 -5.51 -3.73 14.54
CA GLY A 140 -5.26 -2.92 15.74
C GLY A 140 -6.38 -1.95 16.14
N GLY A 141 -7.52 -1.94 15.44
CA GLY A 141 -8.66 -1.07 15.73
C GLY A 141 -8.46 0.41 15.37
N THR A 142 -7.35 0.76 14.72
CA THR A 142 -7.04 2.11 14.26
C THR A 142 -7.13 2.19 12.73
N MET A 143 -7.23 3.42 12.20
CA MET A 143 -7.21 3.64 10.75
C MET A 143 -5.92 3.08 10.14
N VAL A 144 -6.04 2.09 9.26
CA VAL A 144 -4.90 1.47 8.58
C VAL A 144 -5.21 1.20 7.13
N HIS A 145 -4.29 1.62 6.26
CA HIS A 145 -4.34 1.36 4.82
C HIS A 145 -3.27 0.34 4.47
N ASN A 146 -3.67 -0.94 4.37
CA ASN A 146 -2.77 -1.98 3.88
C ASN A 146 -2.31 -1.64 2.46
N TRP A 147 -1.12 -2.13 2.12
CA TRP A 147 -0.61 -2.07 0.76
C TRP A 147 -0.98 -3.34 0.02
N TYR A 148 -1.61 -3.17 -1.13
CA TYR A 148 -1.88 -4.24 -2.07
C TYR A 148 -0.92 -4.09 -3.24
N ALA A 149 -0.26 -5.16 -3.66
CA ALA A 149 0.70 -5.16 -4.76
C ALA A 149 0.39 -6.31 -5.73
N ALA A 150 0.37 -6.01 -7.02
CA ALA A 150 0.13 -6.97 -8.08
C ALA A 150 1.33 -7.08 -9.02
N ASP A 151 1.66 -8.30 -9.42
CA ASP A 151 2.82 -8.59 -10.27
C ASP A 151 2.58 -8.28 -11.76
N ALA A 152 1.31 -8.21 -12.17
CA ALA A 152 0.91 -8.03 -13.55
C ALA A 152 -0.30 -7.10 -13.70
N VAL A 153 -0.54 -6.65 -14.93
CA VAL A 153 -1.75 -5.90 -15.28
C VAL A 153 -2.96 -6.82 -15.30
N GLY A 154 -4.10 -6.35 -14.82
CA GLY A 154 -5.32 -7.14 -14.77
C GLY A 154 -6.26 -6.74 -13.65
N ALA A 155 -7.43 -7.39 -13.63
CA ALA A 155 -8.36 -7.29 -12.51
C ALA A 155 -7.96 -8.29 -11.42
N TYR A 156 -8.05 -7.85 -10.17
CA TYR A 156 -7.79 -8.67 -8.99
C TYR A 156 -8.89 -8.49 -7.96
N ALA A 157 -9.09 -9.50 -7.12
CA ALA A 157 -9.97 -9.46 -5.96
C ALA A 157 -9.35 -10.22 -4.78
N ALA A 158 -9.67 -9.75 -3.58
CA ALA A 158 -9.45 -10.49 -2.33
C ALA A 158 -10.71 -10.42 -1.48
N THR A 159 -11.13 -11.57 -0.94
CA THR A 159 -12.28 -11.70 -0.04
C THR A 159 -11.78 -12.06 1.34
N TYR A 160 -12.27 -11.32 2.32
CA TYR A 160 -11.93 -11.46 3.71
C TYR A 160 -13.17 -11.75 4.55
N GLU A 161 -13.01 -12.62 5.54
CA GLU A 161 -13.91 -12.71 6.67
C GLU A 161 -13.34 -11.86 7.80
N VAL A 162 -14.19 -11.06 8.43
CA VAL A 162 -13.86 -10.26 9.60
C VAL A 162 -14.63 -10.82 10.78
N TYR A 163 -13.93 -11.06 11.89
CA TYR A 163 -14.53 -11.71 13.06
C TYR A 163 -13.93 -11.21 14.37
N VAL A 164 -14.68 -11.39 15.45
CA VAL A 164 -14.17 -11.17 16.81
C VAL A 164 -13.57 -12.48 17.32
N GLY A 165 -12.30 -12.44 17.74
CA GLY A 165 -11.55 -13.60 18.21
C GLY A 165 -10.87 -13.36 19.55
N ASP A 166 -10.37 -14.44 20.16
CA ASP A 166 -9.50 -14.39 21.34
C ASP A 166 -8.16 -13.74 20.95
N ALA A 167 -7.74 -12.69 21.64
CA ALA A 167 -6.54 -11.93 21.33
C ALA A 167 -5.24 -12.73 21.52
N SER A 168 -5.28 -13.83 22.27
CA SER A 168 -4.10 -14.68 22.53
C SER A 168 -3.98 -15.84 21.55
N THR A 169 -5.10 -16.41 21.08
CA THR A 169 -5.10 -17.57 20.17
C THR A 169 -5.51 -17.25 18.74
N GLY A 170 -6.27 -16.18 18.51
CA GLY A 170 -6.88 -15.85 17.22
C GLY A 170 -8.14 -16.66 16.91
N ASP A 171 -8.59 -17.53 17.82
CA ASP A 171 -9.79 -18.35 17.63
C ASP A 171 -11.05 -17.47 17.68
N ALA A 172 -12.00 -17.72 16.78
CA ALA A 172 -13.27 -17.00 16.78
C ALA A 172 -14.03 -17.19 18.10
N LEU A 173 -14.54 -16.09 18.68
CA LEU A 173 -15.29 -16.14 19.91
C LEU A 173 -16.72 -16.63 19.68
N SER A 174 -17.14 -17.60 20.50
CA SER A 174 -18.52 -18.10 20.52
C SER A 174 -19.51 -16.97 20.76
N GLY A 175 -20.60 -16.94 19.99
CA GLY A 175 -21.68 -15.97 20.10
C GLY A 175 -21.47 -14.74 19.22
N TYR A 176 -20.26 -14.49 18.73
CA TYR A 176 -20.02 -13.45 17.73
C TYR A 176 -20.31 -13.98 16.33
N THR A 177 -21.01 -13.18 15.53
CA THR A 177 -21.24 -13.46 14.11
C THR A 177 -20.20 -12.72 13.28
N PRO A 178 -19.46 -13.40 12.38
CA PRO A 178 -18.54 -12.75 11.46
C PRO A 178 -19.28 -12.14 10.27
N ASP A 179 -18.58 -11.33 9.48
CA ASP A 179 -19.07 -10.80 8.20
C ASP A 179 -17.95 -10.81 7.16
N GLU A 180 -18.29 -10.67 5.88
CA GLU A 180 -17.35 -10.76 4.77
C GLU A 180 -17.29 -9.48 3.93
N VAL A 181 -16.12 -9.21 3.36
CA VAL A 181 -15.93 -8.13 2.40
C VAL A 181 -15.02 -8.56 1.27
N THR A 182 -15.37 -8.18 0.04
CA THR A 182 -14.51 -8.34 -1.14
C THR A 182 -13.96 -6.99 -1.55
N LEU A 183 -12.64 -6.91 -1.67
CA LEU A 183 -11.92 -5.75 -2.20
C LEU A 183 -11.51 -6.04 -3.63
N VAL A 184 -11.83 -5.12 -4.53
CA VAL A 184 -11.57 -5.29 -5.97
C VAL A 184 -10.61 -4.23 -6.50
N PHE A 185 -9.72 -4.66 -7.39
CA PHE A 185 -8.62 -3.87 -7.92
C PHE A 185 -8.49 -4.01 -9.43
N ASN A 186 -7.81 -3.05 -10.05
CA ASN A 186 -7.43 -3.11 -11.45
C ASN A 186 -6.00 -2.57 -11.62
N ALA A 187 -5.03 -3.45 -11.81
CA ALA A 187 -3.66 -3.09 -12.13
C ALA A 187 -3.58 -2.63 -13.58
N VAL A 188 -3.28 -1.35 -13.78
CA VAL A 188 -3.22 -0.72 -15.10
C VAL A 188 -1.80 -0.26 -15.41
N PRO A 189 -1.37 -0.31 -16.68
CA PRO A 189 -0.10 0.29 -17.07
C PRO A 189 -0.01 1.74 -16.59
N ALA A 190 1.14 2.12 -16.06
CA ALA A 190 1.43 3.52 -15.79
C ALA A 190 1.10 4.36 -17.04
N PRO A 191 0.48 5.55 -16.91
CA PRO A 191 0.34 6.46 -18.03
C PRO A 191 1.74 6.84 -18.54
N GLY A 192 2.23 6.11 -19.53
CA GLY A 192 3.57 6.29 -20.05
C GLY A 192 3.68 7.67 -20.71
N GLY A 193 4.82 8.34 -20.53
CA GLY A 193 5.17 9.59 -21.24
C GLY A 193 5.10 9.51 -22.77
N ALA A 194 4.86 8.32 -23.34
CA ALA A 194 4.48 8.12 -24.74
C ALA A 194 3.19 8.88 -25.13
N ALA A 195 2.24 9.07 -24.21
CA ALA A 195 1.04 9.89 -24.47
C ALA A 195 1.40 11.37 -24.71
N LEU A 196 2.45 11.88 -24.05
CA LEU A 196 2.95 13.26 -24.24
C LEU A 196 3.76 13.41 -25.54
N LEU A 197 4.49 12.38 -25.97
CA LEU A 197 5.21 12.38 -27.26
C LEU A 197 4.26 12.33 -28.48
N GLY A 198 3.11 11.66 -28.35
CA GLY A 198 2.08 11.62 -29.39
C GLY A 198 1.46 13.00 -29.69
N LEU A 199 1.27 13.84 -28.68
CA LEU A 199 0.76 15.20 -28.86
C LEU A 199 1.81 16.18 -29.42
N ALA A 200 3.09 16.00 -29.06
CA ALA A 200 4.18 16.83 -29.57
C ALA A 200 4.47 16.57 -31.08
N THR A 201 4.34 15.33 -31.53
CA THR A 201 4.58 14.95 -32.94
C THR A 201 3.47 15.45 -33.88
N LEU A 202 2.21 15.45 -33.45
CA LEU A 202 1.10 16.02 -34.22
C LEU A 202 1.21 17.56 -34.38
N GLY A 203 1.75 18.26 -33.38
CA GLY A 203 2.02 19.71 -33.47
C GLY A 203 3.14 20.06 -34.45
N ALA A 204 4.21 19.25 -34.52
CA ALA A 204 5.34 19.49 -35.41
C ALA A 204 5.02 19.20 -36.89
N VAL A 205 4.16 18.23 -37.18
CA VAL A 205 3.73 17.93 -38.55
C VAL A 205 2.83 19.04 -39.11
N ARG A 206 2.02 19.72 -38.27
CA ARG A 206 1.14 20.80 -38.73
C ARG A 206 1.89 22.08 -39.08
N ARG A 207 2.98 22.44 -38.36
CA ARG A 207 3.77 23.66 -38.63
C ARG A 207 4.61 23.60 -39.91
N ARG A 208 4.88 22.41 -40.46
CA ARG A 208 5.67 22.29 -41.71
C ARG A 208 4.88 22.49 -43.00
N ARG A 209 3.55 22.63 -42.94
CA ARG A 209 2.69 22.82 -44.13
C ARG A 209 2.38 24.27 -44.49
N GLU A 210 2.76 25.24 -43.67
CA GLU A 210 2.42 26.66 -43.90
C GLU A 210 3.60 27.53 -44.40
N GLY A 211 4.81 26.98 -44.51
CA GLY A 211 6.01 27.75 -44.88
C GLY A 211 6.42 27.74 -46.36
N GLY A 212 5.62 27.15 -47.25
CA GLY A 212 6.03 26.88 -48.64
C GLY A 212 5.06 27.39 -49.69
N ARG A 213 4.87 28.72 -49.80
CA ARG A 213 4.39 29.39 -51.03
C ARG A 213 4.44 30.92 -50.87
N ARG A 214 5.53 31.53 -51.36
CA ARG A 214 5.60 32.61 -52.37
C ARG A 214 6.95 33.30 -52.28
#